data_AF-A0A5N6XFW7-F1
#
_entry.id   AF-A0A5N6XFW7-F1
#
_cell.length_a   1.000
_cell.length_b   1.000
_cell.length_c   1.000
_cell.angle_alpha   90.00
_cell.angle_beta   90.00
_cell.angle_gamma   90.00
#
_symmetry.space_group_name_H-M   'P 1'
#
loop_
_entity.id
_entity.type
_entity.pdbx_description
1 polymer ?
#
loop_
_entity_poly.entity_id
_entity_poly.type
_entity_poly.pdbx_seq_one_letter_code
_entity_poly.pdbx_strand_id
1 'polypeptide(L)'
;MASGRTCKAFLPFLRCPHVPRYLTSMETPKSELLGAVPLSSSLHNALRYLHDHPYPHVPNPPACKKRASVALVLRVRPTHNHWPDSQHSPITPQENNTASVKQRLNTFFSQDWVQNGDPEALFIKRASRVGDRWTGHVALPGGKRDPEDADDKAAAIREASEEVGLDLTADEYIFVGNLPERVVSTGWTSVPLMVLCPYVFLLTCSDSPTLRLQPTEVASTHWVPLSALLSPSQRTVEYVDISQRYAKTSGFITRLTSRYILGLMEFSAVRLKPTESLRCNPSFGFAAKDSRGPSTLMQRLRTWFCGNRPDPEDQTQPLLLWGLTLGILADFLDMLPPHTAVQLWEYPTFTCPDLRLITSILTYRLRKRNKLQAKSGPQLSNTAVGSQTSAVLPSSSLPPVSSILSLSSTLPVTMAATQKLYPRGTVKRIVKAQSNRNVSKNADILIFLDYMLFMQELVREAAIRSRKAGDKTIGPNSVRKVTERTLRKFKG
;
A
#
# COMPACT_ATOMS: atom_id res chain seq x y z
N MET A 1 -33.26 -49.41 -38.16
CA MET A 1 -32.20 -50.26 -37.57
C MET A 1 -30.87 -49.66 -37.99
N ALA A 2 -30.25 -48.87 -37.12
CA ALA A 2 -29.27 -49.31 -36.13
C ALA A 2 -27.90 -49.62 -36.76
N SER A 3 -26.88 -48.90 -36.25
CA SER A 3 -25.49 -49.36 -36.05
C SER A 3 -24.73 -49.87 -37.28
N GLY A 4 -23.62 -49.30 -37.69
CA GLY A 4 -22.42 -49.06 -36.89
C GLY A 4 -21.27 -49.78 -37.59
N ARG A 5 -20.19 -49.07 -37.90
CA ARG A 5 -18.92 -49.68 -38.29
C ARG A 5 -17.80 -49.05 -37.49
N THR A 6 -17.26 -49.89 -36.62
CA THR A 6 -15.99 -49.78 -35.91
C THR A 6 -14.82 -49.96 -36.88
N CYS A 7 -13.71 -49.27 -36.62
CA CYS A 7 -12.39 -49.74 -37.04
C CYS A 7 -11.32 -49.32 -36.03
N LYS A 8 -10.89 -50.33 -35.26
CA LYS A 8 -9.54 -50.67 -34.76
C LYS A 8 -8.61 -49.57 -34.25
N ALA A 9 -8.36 -49.66 -32.94
CA ALA A 9 -7.19 -49.15 -32.24
C ALA A 9 -5.94 -50.02 -32.48
N PHE A 10 -4.75 -49.39 -32.52
CA PHE A 10 -3.48 -49.94 -32.06
C PHE A 10 -2.48 -48.79 -31.81
N LEU A 11 -2.00 -48.67 -30.57
CA LEU A 11 -0.79 -47.94 -30.15
C LEU A 11 0.44 -48.66 -30.76
N PRO A 12 1.53 -47.95 -31.15
CA PRO A 12 2.62 -47.70 -30.19
C PRO A 12 3.40 -46.36 -30.35
N PHE A 13 4.11 -46.00 -29.28
CA PHE A 13 5.34 -45.20 -29.21
C PHE A 13 5.43 -43.90 -30.02
N LEU A 14 5.37 -42.75 -29.34
CA LEU A 14 6.35 -41.67 -29.56
C LEU A 14 6.50 -40.83 -28.28
N ARG A 15 7.76 -40.70 -27.89
CA ARG A 15 8.32 -40.03 -26.72
C ARG A 15 7.90 -38.57 -26.64
N CYS A 16 7.78 -38.08 -25.40
CA CYS A 16 7.75 -36.66 -25.06
C CYS A 16 8.82 -35.86 -25.83
N PRO A 17 8.47 -34.78 -26.54
CA PRO A 17 9.39 -33.69 -26.75
C PRO A 17 9.35 -32.79 -25.51
N HIS A 18 10.54 -32.57 -24.96
CA HIS A 18 10.88 -31.62 -23.91
C HIS A 18 9.99 -30.37 -23.89
N VAL A 19 9.26 -30.19 -22.78
CA VAL A 19 8.92 -28.87 -22.26
C VAL A 19 10.24 -28.17 -21.93
N PRO A 20 10.54 -26.97 -22.46
CA PRO A 20 11.68 -26.20 -21.99
C PRO A 20 11.43 -25.80 -20.54
N ARG A 21 12.01 -26.54 -19.60
CA ARG A 21 12.27 -26.08 -18.24
C ARG A 21 13.25 -24.92 -18.35
N TYR A 22 12.75 -23.69 -18.41
CA TYR A 22 13.53 -22.54 -17.94
C TYR A 22 13.45 -22.49 -16.41
N LEU A 23 14.06 -23.50 -15.81
CA LEU A 23 14.42 -23.61 -14.40
C LEU A 23 15.79 -24.28 -14.39
N THR A 24 16.80 -23.49 -14.72
CA THR A 24 18.20 -23.83 -14.49
C THR A 24 18.94 -22.55 -14.19
N SER A 25 19.38 -22.47 -12.94
CA SER A 25 20.64 -21.84 -12.54
C SER A 25 20.85 -20.41 -13.00
N MET A 26 20.19 -19.46 -12.34
CA MET A 26 20.94 -18.25 -11.97
C MET A 26 21.87 -18.71 -10.86
N GLU A 27 23.08 -19.11 -11.25
CA GLU A 27 24.21 -19.20 -10.32
C GLU A 27 24.21 -17.90 -9.52
N THR A 28 23.99 -18.03 -8.21
CA THR A 28 24.37 -16.99 -7.27
C THR A 28 25.84 -16.68 -7.55
N PRO A 29 26.22 -15.45 -7.95
CA PRO A 29 27.63 -15.11 -7.98
C PRO A 29 28.14 -15.37 -6.56
N LYS A 30 29.19 -16.19 -6.47
CA LYS A 30 29.87 -16.56 -5.24
C LYS A 30 29.98 -15.33 -4.34
N SER A 31 29.24 -15.37 -3.25
CA SER A 31 29.41 -14.50 -2.09
C SER A 31 30.70 -14.94 -1.39
N GLU A 32 31.85 -14.66 -2.01
CA GLU A 32 33.17 -14.79 -1.41
C GLU A 32 33.81 -13.39 -1.34
N LEU A 33 34.01 -12.94 -0.09
CA LEU A 33 34.99 -11.91 0.32
C LEU A 33 34.84 -10.48 -0.23
N LEU A 34 33.69 -9.84 0.02
CA LEU A 34 33.67 -8.42 0.36
C LEU A 34 33.05 -8.34 1.76
N GLY A 35 33.85 -7.97 2.77
CA GLY A 35 33.42 -7.97 4.17
C GLY A 35 32.06 -7.29 4.30
N ALA A 36 31.05 -8.03 4.76
CA ALA A 36 29.69 -7.50 4.89
C ALA A 36 29.76 -6.30 5.84
N VAL A 37 29.60 -5.09 5.28
CA VAL A 37 29.61 -3.86 6.07
C VAL A 37 28.55 -4.02 7.16
N PRO A 38 28.90 -3.84 8.45
CA PRO A 38 27.93 -3.93 9.53
C PRO A 38 26.73 -3.02 9.28
N LEU A 39 25.54 -3.51 9.62
CA LEU A 39 24.30 -2.75 9.42
C LEU A 39 24.29 -1.45 10.23
N SER A 40 24.93 -1.46 11.41
CA SER A 40 25.19 -0.29 12.26
C SER A 40 25.97 0.80 11.50
N SER A 41 27.08 0.45 10.84
CA SER A 41 27.87 1.38 10.03
C SER A 41 27.10 1.92 8.82
N SER A 42 26.30 1.06 8.18
CA SER A 42 25.43 1.47 7.06
C SER A 42 24.33 2.43 7.52
N LEU A 43 23.75 2.17 8.69
CA LEU A 43 22.77 3.05 9.32
C LEU A 43 23.38 4.41 9.65
N HIS A 44 24.58 4.45 10.23
CA HIS A 44 25.28 5.70 10.51
C HIS A 44 25.41 6.56 9.25
N ASN A 45 25.88 5.98 8.14
CA ASN A 45 26.02 6.68 6.87
C ASN A 45 24.67 7.18 6.33
N ALA A 46 23.62 6.37 6.42
CA ALA A 46 22.27 6.74 5.99
C ALA A 46 21.71 7.91 6.81
N LEU A 47 21.85 7.89 8.13
CA LEU A 47 21.37 8.98 9.00
C LEU A 47 22.17 10.27 8.79
N ARG A 48 23.49 10.17 8.62
CA ARG A 48 24.32 11.33 8.29
C ARG A 48 23.94 11.93 6.93
N TYR A 49 23.74 11.09 5.92
CA TYR A 49 23.30 11.53 4.61
C TYR A 49 21.93 12.22 4.66
N LEU A 50 20.98 11.65 5.42
CA LEU A 50 19.64 12.21 5.59
C LEU A 50 19.67 13.59 6.25
N HIS A 51 20.53 13.75 7.27
CA HIS A 51 20.73 15.03 7.94
C HIS A 51 21.32 16.09 7.00
N ASP A 52 22.25 15.70 6.14
CA ASP A 52 22.89 16.60 5.17
C ASP A 52 22.01 16.98 3.98
N HIS A 53 21.03 16.15 3.65
CA HIS A 53 20.18 16.31 2.48
C HIS A 53 18.70 16.21 2.87
N PRO A 54 18.15 17.20 3.61
CA PRO A 54 16.75 17.21 3.98
C PRO A 54 15.88 17.28 2.73
N TYR A 55 14.77 16.53 2.73
CA TYR A 55 13.86 16.52 1.60
C TYR A 55 13.02 17.79 1.53
N PRO A 56 12.69 18.28 0.32
CA PRO A 56 11.93 19.51 0.16
C PRO A 56 10.50 19.34 0.72
N HIS A 57 10.03 20.38 1.39
CA HIS A 57 8.65 20.47 1.86
C HIS A 57 7.66 20.47 0.69
N VAL A 58 6.58 19.71 0.83
CA VAL A 58 5.54 19.54 -0.19
C VAL A 58 4.32 20.37 0.22
N PRO A 59 3.97 21.43 -0.52
CA PRO A 59 2.81 22.24 -0.19
C PRO A 59 1.51 21.44 -0.36
N ASN A 60 0.51 21.83 0.42
CA ASN A 60 -0.82 21.26 0.32
C ASN A 60 -1.43 21.51 -1.07
N PRO A 61 -1.99 20.48 -1.74
CA PRO A 61 -2.77 20.68 -2.94
C PRO A 61 -3.98 21.59 -2.69
N PRO A 62 -4.47 22.36 -3.69
CA PRO A 62 -5.55 23.33 -3.50
C PRO A 62 -6.84 22.76 -2.87
N ALA A 63 -7.12 21.46 -3.12
CA ALA A 63 -8.29 20.78 -2.62
C ALA A 63 -8.14 20.14 -1.22
N CYS A 64 -6.95 20.19 -0.62
CA CYS A 64 -6.63 19.46 0.60
C CYS A 64 -5.87 20.34 1.60
N LYS A 65 -6.45 20.53 2.79
CA LYS A 65 -5.80 21.28 3.90
C LYS A 65 -5.17 20.40 4.97
N LYS A 66 -5.38 19.08 4.91
CA LYS A 66 -4.94 18.17 5.97
C LYS A 66 -3.50 17.76 5.76
N ARG A 67 -2.75 17.69 6.84
CA ARG A 67 -1.41 17.08 6.91
C ARG A 67 -1.42 16.07 8.05
N ALA A 68 -0.67 15.00 7.90
CA ALA A 68 -0.44 14.01 8.93
C ALA A 68 1.05 13.72 9.00
N SER A 69 1.56 13.53 10.21
CA SER A 69 2.98 13.34 10.46
C SER A 69 3.22 12.06 11.22
N VAL A 70 4.31 11.38 10.93
CA VAL A 70 4.67 10.12 11.58
C VAL A 70 6.14 10.12 11.99
N ALA A 71 6.45 9.48 13.12
CA ALA A 71 7.78 9.34 13.67
C ALA A 71 8.34 7.93 13.38
N LEU A 72 9.39 7.85 12.57
CA LEU A 72 10.25 6.68 12.48
C LEU A 72 11.28 6.76 13.62
N VAL A 73 10.99 6.07 14.72
CA VAL A 73 11.89 6.00 15.88
C VAL A 73 12.79 4.78 15.74
N LEU A 74 14.10 5.03 15.72
CA LEU A 74 15.15 4.02 15.60
C LEU A 74 15.89 3.87 16.91
N ARG A 75 16.38 2.65 17.19
CA ARG A 75 17.34 2.38 18.25
C ARG A 75 18.38 1.38 17.77
N VAL A 76 19.45 1.23 18.52
CA VAL A 76 20.38 0.11 18.38
C VAL A 76 20.29 -0.73 19.64
N ARG A 77 20.03 -2.03 19.50
CA ARG A 77 19.95 -2.97 20.62
C ARG A 77 21.35 -3.57 20.85
N PRO A 78 21.93 -3.47 22.06
CA PRO A 78 23.20 -4.10 22.36
C PRO A 78 23.14 -5.63 22.20
N THR A 79 24.24 -6.24 21.75
CA THR A 79 24.40 -7.69 21.77
C THR A 79 24.91 -8.16 23.14
N HIS A 80 24.65 -9.42 23.50
CA HIS A 80 25.04 -9.98 24.81
C HIS A 80 26.52 -9.76 25.15
N ASN A 81 27.41 -9.87 24.15
CA ASN A 81 28.86 -9.77 24.35
C ASN A 81 29.37 -8.32 24.40
N HIS A 82 28.55 -7.36 23.99
CA HIS A 82 28.90 -5.94 23.92
C HIS A 82 27.81 -5.13 24.63
N TRP A 83 27.47 -5.54 25.86
CA TRP A 83 26.54 -4.77 26.69
C TRP A 83 27.29 -3.60 27.34
N PRO A 84 26.74 -2.37 27.36
CA PRO A 84 27.42 -1.26 28.02
C PRO A 84 27.46 -1.47 29.53
N ASP A 85 28.63 -1.30 30.13
CA ASP A 85 28.78 -1.37 31.59
C ASP A 85 27.95 -0.27 32.25
N SER A 86 27.15 -0.62 33.26
CA SER A 86 26.25 0.28 33.99
C SER A 86 26.93 1.47 34.68
N GLN A 87 28.25 1.60 34.59
CA GLN A 87 29.07 2.65 35.19
C GLN A 87 29.53 3.72 34.19
N HIS A 88 29.29 3.54 32.89
CA HIS A 88 29.71 4.48 31.85
C HIS A 88 28.56 4.80 30.88
N SER A 89 27.63 5.67 31.27
CA SER A 89 27.00 6.55 30.28
C SER A 89 28.01 7.64 29.95
N PRO A 90 28.70 7.64 28.78
CA PRO A 90 29.82 8.54 28.53
C PRO A 90 29.40 9.99 28.30
N ILE A 91 28.09 10.26 28.31
CA ILE A 91 27.53 11.51 27.81
C ILE A 91 26.76 12.19 28.93
N THR A 92 27.41 13.19 29.53
CA THR A 92 26.77 14.12 30.45
C THR A 92 25.67 14.89 29.68
N PRO A 93 24.44 15.00 30.20
CA PRO A 93 23.34 15.71 29.51
C PRO A 93 23.70 17.13 29.05
N GLN A 94 24.61 17.80 29.76
CA GLN A 94 25.04 19.17 29.46
C GLN A 94 25.87 19.34 28.17
N GLU A 95 26.64 18.32 27.73
CA GLU A 95 27.45 18.43 26.50
C GLU A 95 26.62 18.17 25.23
N ASN A 96 25.52 17.43 25.35
CA ASN A 96 24.67 17.04 24.23
C ASN A 96 23.94 18.21 23.57
N ASN A 97 23.57 19.25 24.32
CA ASN A 97 22.75 20.34 23.80
C ASN A 97 23.53 21.36 22.95
N THR A 98 24.87 21.36 23.02
CA THR A 98 25.71 22.28 22.23
C THR A 98 26.33 21.60 21.00
N ALA A 99 26.44 20.26 21.02
CA ALA A 99 27.05 19.51 19.92
C ALA A 99 26.17 19.48 18.67
N SER A 100 26.79 19.58 17.49
CA SER A 100 26.09 19.40 16.22
C SER A 100 25.51 17.98 16.11
N VAL A 101 24.41 17.82 15.37
CA VAL A 101 23.77 16.51 15.14
C VAL A 101 24.77 15.49 14.57
N LYS A 102 25.67 15.91 13.66
CA LYS A 102 26.73 15.04 13.12
C LYS A 102 27.69 14.54 14.20
N GLN A 103 28.10 15.41 15.13
CA GLN A 103 28.98 15.03 16.23
C GLN A 103 28.27 14.03 17.13
N ARG A 104 27.01 14.28 17.50
CA ARG A 104 26.20 13.36 18.31
C ARG A 104 26.06 11.99 17.64
N LEU A 105 25.79 11.95 16.33
CA LEU A 105 25.75 10.71 15.55
C LEU A 105 27.11 9.99 15.56
N ASN A 106 28.22 10.69 15.25
CA ASN A 106 29.55 10.08 15.26
C ASN A 106 29.90 9.53 16.65
N THR A 107 29.64 10.28 17.72
CA THR A 107 29.88 9.85 19.10
C THR A 107 29.05 8.61 19.43
N PHE A 108 27.76 8.60 19.11
CA PHE A 108 26.89 7.44 19.33
C PHE A 108 27.39 6.19 18.59
N PHE A 109 27.64 6.29 17.28
CA PHE A 109 28.10 5.15 16.48
C PHE A 109 29.57 4.76 16.72
N SER A 110 30.34 5.59 17.44
CA SER A 110 31.70 5.21 17.89
C SER A 110 31.69 4.24 19.06
N GLN A 111 30.58 4.13 19.80
CA GLN A 111 30.48 3.26 20.97
C GLN A 111 30.51 1.78 20.55
N ASP A 112 31.26 0.95 21.28
CA ASP A 112 31.49 -0.45 20.95
C ASP A 112 30.18 -1.28 20.87
N TRP A 113 29.28 -1.08 21.83
CA TRP A 113 27.98 -1.74 21.86
C TRP A 113 27.05 -1.34 20.70
N VAL A 114 27.25 -0.14 20.12
CA VAL A 114 26.48 0.34 18.97
C VAL A 114 27.04 -0.24 17.68
N GLN A 115 28.38 -0.32 17.54
CA GLN A 115 29.03 -0.91 16.38
C GLN A 115 28.64 -2.39 16.21
N ASN A 116 28.54 -3.12 17.32
CA ASN A 116 28.19 -4.52 17.38
C ASN A 116 26.71 -4.79 17.72
N GLY A 117 25.88 -3.74 17.73
CA GLY A 117 24.46 -3.83 18.07
C GLY A 117 23.56 -4.03 16.85
N ASP A 118 22.30 -4.41 17.12
CA ASP A 118 21.28 -4.64 16.11
C ASP A 118 20.34 -3.42 16.00
N PRO A 119 20.30 -2.72 14.86
CA PRO A 119 19.36 -1.62 14.69
C PRO A 119 17.91 -2.07 14.57
N GLU A 120 17.00 -1.37 15.23
CA GLU A 120 15.57 -1.66 15.27
C GLU A 120 14.72 -0.40 15.01
N ALA A 121 13.51 -0.61 14.50
CA ALA A 121 12.50 0.43 14.33
C ALA A 121 11.26 0.14 15.19
N LEU A 122 10.67 1.19 15.76
CA LEU A 122 9.43 1.11 16.53
C LEU A 122 8.20 1.14 15.62
N PHE A 123 7.31 0.19 15.82
CA PHE A 123 5.99 0.15 15.19
C PHE A 123 4.88 0.09 16.24
N ILE A 124 3.72 0.62 15.88
CA ILE A 124 2.46 0.47 16.62
C ILE A 124 1.51 -0.45 15.85
N LYS A 125 0.72 -1.23 16.57
CA LYS A 125 -0.52 -1.83 16.06
C LYS A 125 -1.67 -0.96 16.55
N ARG A 126 -2.40 -0.36 15.62
CA ARG A 126 -3.53 0.51 15.93
C ARG A 126 -4.65 -0.26 16.64
N ALA A 127 -5.28 0.37 17.62
CA ALA A 127 -6.45 -0.17 18.32
C ALA A 127 -7.65 -0.34 17.36
N SER A 128 -8.55 -1.25 17.72
CA SER A 128 -9.74 -1.51 16.91
C SER A 128 -10.84 -0.50 17.22
N ARG A 129 -11.14 0.40 16.27
CA ARG A 129 -12.20 1.42 16.41
C ARG A 129 -13.30 1.20 15.39
N VAL A 130 -14.57 1.23 15.83
CA VAL A 130 -15.71 1.11 14.92
C VAL A 130 -15.72 2.30 13.96
N GLY A 131 -15.62 2.04 12.66
CA GLY A 131 -15.63 3.07 11.62
C GLY A 131 -14.23 3.59 11.23
N ASP A 132 -13.18 3.23 11.95
CA ASP A 132 -11.80 3.53 11.52
C ASP A 132 -11.38 2.57 10.38
N ARG A 133 -10.89 3.16 9.30
CA ARG A 133 -10.42 2.48 8.09
C ARG A 133 -9.07 1.79 8.28
N TRP A 134 -8.34 2.17 9.32
CA TRP A 134 -6.99 1.70 9.64
C TRP A 134 -6.95 0.81 10.88
N THR A 135 -8.12 0.30 11.30
CA THR A 135 -8.29 -0.60 12.45
C THR A 135 -7.32 -1.78 12.36
N GLY A 136 -6.47 -1.95 13.39
CA GLY A 136 -5.56 -3.09 13.49
C GLY A 136 -4.32 -3.03 12.59
N HIS A 137 -4.15 -1.96 11.80
CA HIS A 137 -2.99 -1.82 10.92
C HIS A 137 -1.72 -1.56 11.72
N VAL A 138 -0.61 -2.09 11.21
CA VAL A 138 0.72 -1.70 11.67
C VAL A 138 1.09 -0.35 11.07
N ALA A 139 1.50 0.58 11.93
CA ALA A 139 1.88 1.94 11.57
C ALA A 139 3.13 2.38 12.33
N LEU A 140 3.67 3.51 11.91
CA LEU A 140 4.57 4.32 12.74
C LEU A 140 3.69 5.16 13.70
N PRO A 141 4.19 5.50 14.91
CA PRO A 141 3.53 6.50 15.75
C PRO A 141 3.28 7.79 14.98
N GLY A 142 2.10 8.38 15.11
CA GLY A 142 1.77 9.60 14.40
C GLY A 142 0.29 9.78 14.07
N GLY A 143 -0.05 11.01 13.72
CA GLY A 143 -1.43 11.40 13.49
C GLY A 143 -1.57 12.69 12.69
N LYS A 144 -2.73 13.32 12.83
CA LYS A 144 -3.08 14.50 12.05
C LYS A 144 -2.42 15.72 12.68
N ARG A 145 -1.86 16.61 11.85
CA ARG A 145 -1.42 17.91 12.33
C ARG A 145 -2.60 18.72 12.85
N ASP A 146 -2.41 19.33 14.00
CA ASP A 146 -3.35 20.23 14.65
C ASP A 146 -2.97 21.70 14.45
N PRO A 147 -3.94 22.63 14.57
CA PRO A 147 -3.70 24.04 14.35
C PRO A 147 -2.65 24.64 15.30
N GLU A 148 -2.50 24.06 16.49
CA GLU A 148 -1.56 24.48 17.53
C GLU A 148 -0.12 23.98 17.25
N ASP A 149 0.06 22.98 16.38
CA ASP A 149 1.38 22.44 16.04
C ASP A 149 2.17 23.47 15.20
N ALA A 150 3.33 23.90 15.72
CA ALA A 150 4.20 24.88 15.08
C ALA A 150 4.60 24.48 13.65
N ASP A 151 4.96 23.22 13.46
CA ASP A 151 5.28 22.61 12.16
C ASP A 151 4.83 21.14 12.10
N ASP A 152 5.06 20.50 10.97
CA ASP A 152 4.70 19.09 10.79
C ASP A 152 5.55 18.14 11.66
N LYS A 153 6.76 18.55 12.04
CA LYS A 153 7.62 17.78 12.95
C LYS A 153 7.05 17.80 14.37
N ALA A 154 6.58 18.95 14.84
CA ALA A 154 5.93 19.11 16.14
C ALA A 154 4.71 18.17 16.26
N ALA A 155 3.94 18.01 15.18
CA ALA A 155 2.85 17.04 15.14
C ALA A 155 3.34 15.59 15.34
N ALA A 156 4.44 15.18 14.69
CA ALA A 156 4.99 13.83 14.90
C ALA A 156 5.47 13.59 16.34
N ILE A 157 6.06 14.62 16.96
CA ILE A 157 6.54 14.59 18.34
C ILE A 157 5.36 14.48 19.31
N ARG A 158 4.34 15.34 19.16
CA ARG A 158 3.14 15.33 19.98
C ARG A 158 2.44 13.97 19.91
N GLU A 159 2.19 13.47 18.70
CA GLU A 159 1.49 12.21 18.50
C GLU A 159 2.28 11.01 19.04
N ALA A 160 3.61 10.99 18.90
CA ALA A 160 4.44 9.95 19.53
C ALA A 160 4.37 10.00 21.08
N SER A 161 4.28 11.20 21.66
CA SER A 161 4.08 11.37 23.09
C SER A 161 2.70 10.89 23.54
N GLU A 162 1.65 11.24 22.82
CA GLU A 162 0.26 10.86 23.11
C GLU A 162 0.04 9.34 22.95
N GLU A 163 0.46 8.76 21.83
CA GLU A 163 0.17 7.36 21.49
C GLU A 163 1.02 6.35 22.29
N VAL A 164 2.31 6.64 22.48
CA VAL A 164 3.28 5.69 23.04
C VAL A 164 4.09 6.23 24.22
N GLY A 165 3.86 7.49 24.64
CA GLY A 165 4.51 8.09 25.81
C GLY A 165 5.94 8.55 25.59
N LEU A 166 6.41 8.60 24.34
CA LEU A 166 7.78 8.98 24.00
C LEU A 166 7.92 10.49 23.86
N ASP A 167 8.76 11.08 24.69
CA ASP A 167 9.20 12.47 24.52
C ASP A 167 10.40 12.53 23.58
N LEU A 168 10.12 12.73 22.29
CA LEU A 168 11.15 12.83 21.25
C LEU A 168 11.95 14.14 21.31
N THR A 169 11.67 15.03 22.27
CA THR A 169 12.46 16.24 22.54
C THR A 169 13.53 16.05 23.61
N ALA A 170 13.50 14.92 24.34
CA ALA A 170 14.48 14.60 25.36
C ALA A 170 15.90 14.44 24.79
N ASP A 171 16.92 14.70 25.60
CA ASP A 171 18.34 14.72 25.21
C ASP A 171 18.84 13.36 24.66
N GLU A 172 18.16 12.27 25.02
CA GLU A 172 18.41 10.91 24.55
C GLU A 172 17.92 10.64 23.11
N TYR A 173 17.21 11.59 22.50
CA TYR A 173 16.79 11.52 21.11
C TYR A 173 17.58 12.49 20.24
N ILE A 174 17.96 12.02 19.06
CA ILE A 174 18.50 12.83 17.98
C ILE A 174 17.44 12.93 16.88
N PHE A 175 16.97 14.14 16.61
CA PHE A 175 16.25 14.41 15.36
C PHE A 175 17.22 14.39 14.18
N VAL A 176 17.03 13.46 13.25
CA VAL A 176 17.95 13.26 12.12
C VAL A 176 17.53 14.09 10.91
N GLY A 177 16.25 13.99 10.52
CA GLY A 177 15.72 14.64 9.31
C GLY A 177 14.33 14.12 8.93
N ASN A 178 13.82 14.56 7.78
CA ASN A 178 12.57 14.09 7.19
C ASN A 178 12.83 13.02 6.13
N LEU A 179 11.84 12.18 5.86
CA LEU A 179 11.75 11.37 4.64
C LEU A 179 10.77 12.04 3.67
N PRO A 180 10.66 11.59 2.40
CA PRO A 180 9.86 12.32 1.42
C PRO A 180 8.38 12.40 1.75
N GLU A 181 7.87 13.62 1.66
CA GLU A 181 6.45 13.90 1.88
C GLU A 181 5.61 13.48 0.68
N ARG A 182 4.45 12.89 0.96
CA ARG A 182 3.62 12.25 -0.08
C ARG A 182 2.20 12.76 -0.02
N VAL A 183 1.63 13.10 -1.18
CA VAL A 183 0.20 13.45 -1.27
C VAL A 183 -0.61 12.16 -1.27
N VAL A 184 -1.28 11.88 -0.15
CA VAL A 184 -2.18 10.75 0.01
C VAL A 184 -3.53 11.12 -0.60
N SER A 185 -3.99 10.32 -1.56
CA SER A 185 -5.26 10.48 -2.27
C SER A 185 -6.15 9.27 -2.08
N THR A 186 -7.47 9.45 -2.20
CA THR A 186 -8.40 8.31 -2.28
C THR A 186 -8.10 7.50 -3.55
N GLY A 187 -8.02 6.18 -3.44
CA GLY A 187 -7.67 5.33 -4.60
C GLY A 187 -8.64 5.37 -5.78
N TRP A 188 -9.90 5.82 -5.59
CA TRP A 188 -10.93 5.85 -6.65
C TRP A 188 -11.03 7.20 -7.37
N THR A 189 -11.12 8.29 -6.62
CA THR A 189 -11.44 9.62 -7.17
C THR A 189 -10.19 10.49 -7.37
N SER A 190 -9.00 10.00 -6.97
CA SER A 190 -7.75 10.77 -6.90
C SER A 190 -7.91 12.13 -6.20
N VAL A 191 -8.85 12.22 -5.26
CA VAL A 191 -9.04 13.41 -4.44
C VAL A 191 -7.97 13.38 -3.35
N PRO A 192 -7.14 14.43 -3.23
CA PRO A 192 -6.13 14.50 -2.18
C PRO A 192 -6.79 14.56 -0.82
N LEU A 193 -6.40 13.64 0.06
CA LEU A 193 -6.90 13.50 1.43
C LEU A 193 -6.04 14.25 2.43
N MET A 194 -4.72 14.07 2.33
CA MET A 194 -3.72 14.69 3.21
C MET A 194 -2.33 14.65 2.57
N VAL A 195 -1.39 15.46 3.08
CA VAL A 195 0.05 15.25 2.88
C VAL A 195 0.58 14.46 4.06
N LEU A 196 1.31 13.37 3.80
CA LEU A 196 1.93 12.53 4.81
C LEU A 196 3.41 12.91 4.97
N CYS A 197 3.82 13.23 6.20
CA CYS A 197 5.10 13.84 6.54
C CYS A 197 5.90 12.95 7.52
N PRO A 198 6.77 12.07 7.02
CA PRO A 198 7.59 11.20 7.86
C PRO A 198 8.86 11.87 8.39
N TYR A 199 9.16 11.67 9.68
CA TYR A 199 10.35 12.20 10.37
C TYR A 199 11.14 11.10 11.08
N VAL A 200 12.47 11.21 11.10
CA VAL A 200 13.37 10.18 11.65
C VAL A 200 14.02 10.66 12.94
N PHE A 201 13.92 9.82 13.98
CA PHE A 201 14.49 10.03 15.31
C PHE A 201 15.34 8.83 15.69
N LEU A 202 16.47 9.07 16.36
CA LEU A 202 17.36 8.02 16.88
C LEU A 202 17.45 8.12 18.40
N LEU A 203 17.11 7.04 19.10
CA LEU A 203 17.38 6.87 20.53
C LEU A 203 18.85 6.52 20.74
N THR A 204 19.52 7.24 21.64
CA THR A 204 20.95 7.06 21.92
C THR A 204 21.28 6.28 23.18
N CYS A 205 20.25 5.85 23.93
CA CYS A 205 20.41 5.04 25.14
C CYS A 205 20.37 3.54 24.82
N SER A 206 21.07 2.74 25.63
CA SER A 206 21.08 1.28 25.52
C SER A 206 19.82 0.62 26.06
N ASP A 207 19.20 1.24 27.07
CA ASP A 207 18.01 0.73 27.72
C ASP A 207 16.76 1.00 26.88
N SER A 208 15.80 0.06 26.93
CA SER A 208 14.49 0.26 26.28
C SER A 208 13.76 1.42 26.95
N PRO A 209 13.23 2.39 26.18
CA PRO A 209 12.49 3.50 26.76
C PRO A 209 11.19 2.99 27.37
N THR A 210 10.73 3.63 28.45
CA THR A 210 9.45 3.27 29.08
C THR A 210 8.29 3.75 28.20
N LEU A 211 7.60 2.81 27.56
CA LEU A 211 6.46 3.10 26.69
C LEU A 211 5.16 3.15 27.50
N ARG A 212 4.40 4.23 27.36
CA ARG A 212 3.07 4.41 27.97
C ARG A 212 2.02 4.47 26.87
N LEU A 213 1.40 3.34 26.59
CA LEU A 213 0.51 3.19 25.44
C LEU A 213 -0.87 3.77 25.75
N GLN A 214 -1.42 4.56 24.84
CA GLN A 214 -2.80 5.03 24.92
C GLN A 214 -3.76 3.94 24.39
N PRO A 215 -4.53 3.24 25.25
CA PRO A 215 -5.27 2.03 24.85
C PRO A 215 -6.36 2.29 23.81
N THR A 216 -6.86 3.52 23.76
CA THR A 216 -7.86 3.90 22.77
C THR A 216 -7.27 3.96 21.36
N GLU A 217 -6.01 4.36 21.20
CA GLU A 217 -5.32 4.60 19.91
C GLU A 217 -4.48 3.39 19.48
N VAL A 218 -3.75 2.81 20.44
CA VAL A 218 -2.71 1.81 20.25
C VAL A 218 -3.07 0.53 21.00
N ALA A 219 -3.07 -0.60 20.30
CA ALA A 219 -3.25 -1.92 20.91
C ALA A 219 -1.92 -2.50 21.42
N SER A 220 -0.84 -2.30 20.66
CA SER A 220 0.49 -2.82 21.01
C SER A 220 1.60 -2.07 20.27
N THR A 221 2.81 -2.16 20.79
CA THR A 221 4.03 -1.66 20.15
C THR A 221 5.02 -2.80 19.93
N HIS A 222 5.89 -2.63 18.95
CA HIS A 222 6.77 -3.66 18.43
C HIS A 222 8.09 -3.05 17.99
N TRP A 223 9.20 -3.41 18.64
CA TRP A 223 10.54 -3.13 18.13
C TRP A 223 10.94 -4.23 17.15
N VAL A 224 11.27 -3.84 15.92
CA VAL A 224 11.57 -4.79 14.84
C VAL A 224 12.96 -4.52 14.28
N PRO A 225 13.84 -5.53 14.22
CA PRO A 225 15.16 -5.39 13.60
C PRO A 225 15.10 -4.97 12.14
N LEU A 226 15.96 -4.01 11.76
CA LEU A 226 16.10 -3.60 10.36
C LEU A 226 16.56 -4.76 9.48
N SER A 227 17.38 -5.68 10.03
CA SER A 227 17.79 -6.91 9.35
C SER A 227 16.59 -7.80 8.98
N ALA A 228 15.57 -7.88 9.85
CA ALA A 228 14.34 -8.61 9.59
C ALA A 228 13.51 -7.93 8.49
N LEU A 229 13.45 -6.59 8.48
CA LEU A 229 12.76 -5.81 7.44
C LEU A 229 13.42 -5.92 6.06
N LEU A 230 14.76 -5.99 6.02
CA LEU A 230 15.53 -6.13 4.79
C LEU A 230 15.49 -7.57 4.23
N SER A 231 15.21 -8.56 5.07
CA SER A 231 15.24 -9.98 4.70
C SER A 231 14.17 -10.33 3.67
N PRO A 232 14.54 -10.91 2.50
CA PRO A 232 13.58 -11.39 1.51
C PRO A 232 12.62 -12.45 2.05
N SER A 233 13.04 -13.22 3.06
CA SER A 233 12.25 -14.27 3.71
C SER A 233 11.01 -13.73 4.46
N GLN A 234 11.00 -12.45 4.81
CA GLN A 234 9.88 -11.80 5.50
C GLN A 234 8.88 -11.15 4.54
N ARG A 235 9.16 -11.15 3.23
CA ARG A 235 8.25 -10.62 2.21
C ARG A 235 7.03 -11.52 2.07
N THR A 236 5.86 -10.93 2.08
CA THR A 236 4.57 -11.63 1.99
C THR A 236 3.53 -10.73 1.32
N VAL A 237 2.27 -11.17 1.34
CA VAL A 237 1.16 -10.39 0.78
C VAL A 237 0.03 -10.29 1.79
N GLU A 238 -0.65 -9.15 1.79
CA GLU A 238 -1.89 -8.94 2.50
C GLU A 238 -3.06 -8.98 1.52
N TYR A 239 -4.11 -9.71 1.89
CA TYR A 239 -5.30 -9.89 1.06
C TYR A 239 -6.43 -8.98 1.53
N VAL A 240 -6.86 -8.07 0.66
CA VAL A 240 -7.91 -7.10 0.97
C VAL A 240 -9.13 -7.32 0.08
N ASP A 241 -10.30 -7.44 0.70
CA ASP A 241 -11.58 -7.46 0.01
C ASP A 241 -12.00 -6.03 -0.40
N ILE A 242 -11.83 -5.70 -1.68
CA ILE A 242 -12.19 -4.39 -2.24
C ILE A 242 -13.69 -4.31 -2.58
N SER A 243 -14.44 -5.43 -2.61
CA SER A 243 -15.89 -5.44 -2.91
C SER A 243 -16.69 -4.53 -1.98
N GLN A 244 -16.23 -4.36 -0.73
CA GLN A 244 -16.84 -3.47 0.24
C GLN A 244 -16.85 -2.00 -0.19
N ARG A 245 -15.95 -1.60 -1.10
CA ARG A 245 -15.91 -0.24 -1.65
C ARG A 245 -16.97 0.00 -2.70
N TYR A 246 -17.24 -1.02 -3.52
CA TYR A 246 -18.29 -0.98 -4.53
C TYR A 246 -19.69 -1.05 -3.90
N ALA A 247 -19.80 -1.63 -2.70
CA ALA A 247 -21.05 -1.75 -1.96
C ALA A 247 -21.64 -0.41 -1.48
N LYS A 248 -20.83 0.65 -1.32
CA LYS A 248 -21.37 1.98 -0.93
C LYS A 248 -22.17 2.65 -2.05
N THR A 249 -22.02 2.18 -3.29
CA THR A 249 -22.67 2.76 -4.47
C THR A 249 -23.79 1.86 -5.02
N SER A 250 -23.85 0.58 -4.65
CA SER A 250 -24.86 -0.36 -5.16
C SER A 250 -25.20 -1.46 -4.16
N GLY A 251 -26.48 -1.86 -4.11
CA GLY A 251 -27.07 -2.74 -3.10
C GLY A 251 -26.43 -4.13 -2.93
N PHE A 252 -26.94 -4.90 -1.96
CA PHE A 252 -26.38 -6.18 -1.48
C PHE A 252 -26.06 -7.20 -2.57
N ILE A 253 -26.88 -7.29 -3.62
CA ILE A 253 -26.67 -8.22 -4.74
C ILE A 253 -25.43 -7.84 -5.55
N THR A 254 -25.21 -6.54 -5.81
CA THR A 254 -24.02 -6.06 -6.53
C THR A 254 -22.75 -6.27 -5.72
N ARG A 255 -22.84 -6.24 -4.39
CA ARG A 255 -21.71 -6.60 -3.51
C ARG A 255 -21.34 -8.07 -3.63
N LEU A 256 -22.32 -8.98 -3.65
CA LEU A 256 -22.05 -10.41 -3.77
C LEU A 256 -21.46 -10.76 -5.14
N THR A 257 -22.00 -10.18 -6.21
CA THR A 257 -21.50 -10.42 -7.58
C THR A 257 -20.13 -9.78 -7.80
N SER A 258 -19.88 -8.56 -7.31
CA SER A 258 -18.55 -7.93 -7.39
C SER A 258 -17.50 -8.69 -6.62
N ARG A 259 -17.82 -9.25 -5.44
CA ARG A 259 -16.90 -10.11 -4.69
C ARG A 259 -16.58 -11.41 -5.44
N TYR A 260 -17.59 -12.04 -6.05
CA TYR A 260 -17.40 -13.25 -6.85
C TYR A 260 -16.55 -13.00 -8.11
N ILE A 261 -16.69 -11.83 -8.74
CA ILE A 261 -15.99 -11.48 -9.98
C ILE A 261 -14.56 -10.97 -9.71
N LEU A 262 -14.38 -10.09 -8.71
CA LEU A 262 -13.11 -9.39 -8.46
C LEU A 262 -12.13 -10.19 -7.59
N GLY A 263 -12.62 -11.12 -6.78
CA GLY A 263 -11.77 -11.84 -5.82
C GLY A 263 -11.18 -10.92 -4.76
N LEU A 264 -10.05 -11.34 -4.18
CA LEU A 264 -9.26 -10.53 -3.25
C LEU A 264 -8.15 -9.79 -4.01
N MET A 265 -7.76 -8.62 -3.51
CA MET A 265 -6.58 -7.93 -4.01
C MET A 265 -5.40 -8.18 -3.08
N GLU A 266 -4.29 -8.58 -3.66
CA GLU A 266 -3.00 -8.81 -3.01
C GLU A 266 -2.22 -7.49 -2.96
N PHE A 267 -1.76 -7.13 -1.77
CA PHE A 267 -0.85 -6.03 -1.52
C PHE A 267 0.47 -6.57 -1.00
N SER A 268 1.59 -6.03 -1.47
CA SER A 268 2.90 -6.32 -0.92
C SER A 268 2.94 -5.99 0.57
N ALA A 269 3.46 -6.92 1.37
CA ALA A 269 3.53 -6.81 2.82
C ALA A 269 4.86 -7.38 3.33
N VAL A 270 5.26 -6.96 4.53
CA VAL A 270 6.38 -7.53 5.28
C VAL A 270 5.84 -8.10 6.58
N ARG A 271 6.15 -9.37 6.84
CA ARG A 271 5.87 -10.00 8.12
C ARG A 271 6.88 -9.49 9.15
N LEU A 272 6.37 -8.83 10.19
CA LEU A 272 7.21 -8.34 11.26
C LEU A 272 7.53 -9.46 12.25
N LYS A 273 8.81 -9.56 12.60
CA LYS A 273 9.33 -10.39 13.69
C LYS A 273 9.91 -9.47 14.76
N PRO A 274 9.10 -9.03 15.72
CA PRO A 274 9.59 -8.14 16.75
C PRO A 274 10.48 -8.87 17.75
N THR A 275 11.51 -8.17 18.23
CA THR A 275 12.34 -8.61 19.36
C THR A 275 11.69 -8.28 20.69
N GLU A 276 10.97 -7.17 20.74
CA GLU A 276 10.28 -6.69 21.93
C GLU A 276 8.87 -6.22 21.54
N SER A 277 7.89 -6.55 22.38
CA SER A 277 6.50 -6.15 22.16
C SER A 277 5.81 -5.81 23.46
N LEU A 278 5.27 -4.60 23.55
CA LEU A 278 4.41 -4.17 24.65
C LEU A 278 2.96 -4.16 24.19
N ARG A 279 2.03 -4.61 25.04
CA ARG A 279 0.61 -4.65 24.71
C ARG A 279 -0.18 -3.88 25.76
N CYS A 280 -1.23 -3.19 25.32
CA CYS A 280 -2.21 -2.60 26.24
C CYS A 280 -2.96 -3.72 26.96
N ASN A 281 -3.26 -3.50 28.24
CA ASN A 281 -4.11 -4.41 29.00
C ASN A 281 -5.55 -4.30 28.47
N PRO A 282 -6.20 -5.39 28.05
CA PRO A 282 -7.57 -5.38 27.51
C PRO A 282 -8.63 -4.88 28.49
N SER A 283 -8.33 -4.71 29.78
CA SER A 283 -9.29 -4.31 30.81
C SER A 283 -9.88 -2.90 30.64
N PHE A 284 -9.31 -2.04 29.80
CA PHE A 284 -9.74 -0.63 29.66
C PHE A 284 -10.18 -0.30 28.23
N GLY A 285 -11.34 -0.81 27.82
CA GLY A 285 -12.01 -0.34 26.60
C GLY A 285 -12.93 -1.37 25.95
N PHE A 286 -14.15 -1.46 26.47
CA PHE A 286 -15.25 -2.31 26.01
C PHE A 286 -15.01 -3.80 26.25
N ALA A 287 -15.47 -4.26 27.42
CA ALA A 287 -16.22 -5.51 27.45
C ALA A 287 -17.25 -5.41 26.32
N ALA A 288 -16.99 -6.11 25.21
CA ALA A 288 -18.03 -6.45 24.28
C ALA A 288 -19.13 -7.06 25.15
N LYS A 289 -20.29 -6.41 25.19
CA LYS A 289 -21.44 -6.87 25.97
C LYS A 289 -21.73 -8.27 25.47
N ASP A 290 -21.25 -9.25 26.22
CA ASP A 290 -21.15 -10.65 25.87
C ASP A 290 -22.58 -11.21 25.89
N SER A 291 -23.32 -10.88 24.84
CA SER A 291 -24.69 -11.31 24.63
C SER A 291 -24.61 -12.73 24.08
N ARG A 292 -24.19 -13.68 24.94
CA ARG A 292 -24.23 -15.12 24.66
C ARG A 292 -25.70 -15.56 24.61
N GLY A 293 -26.38 -15.19 23.54
CA GLY A 293 -27.54 -15.92 23.03
C GLY A 293 -27.07 -16.99 22.04
N PRO A 294 -27.72 -18.15 21.95
CA PRO A 294 -27.32 -19.21 21.02
C PRO A 294 -27.31 -18.68 19.59
N SER A 295 -26.16 -18.77 18.92
CA SER A 295 -25.99 -18.25 17.55
C SER A 295 -26.90 -19.00 16.57
N THR A 296 -27.94 -18.35 16.09
CA THR A 296 -28.79 -18.87 15.01
C THR A 296 -27.98 -19.15 13.74
N LEU A 297 -28.34 -20.21 12.99
CA LEU A 297 -27.75 -20.61 11.70
C LEU A 297 -27.55 -19.45 10.71
N MET A 298 -28.47 -18.47 10.75
CA MET A 298 -28.43 -17.26 9.91
C MET A 298 -27.26 -16.32 10.24
N GLN A 299 -26.80 -16.29 11.50
CA GLN A 299 -25.62 -15.53 11.94
C GLN A 299 -24.32 -16.21 11.50
N ARG A 300 -24.28 -17.55 11.50
CA ARG A 300 -23.16 -18.36 10.98
C ARG A 300 -23.04 -18.27 9.44
N LEU A 301 -24.17 -18.22 8.75
CA LEU A 301 -24.20 -17.92 7.31
C LEU A 301 -23.77 -16.47 7.03
N ARG A 302 -24.17 -15.51 7.88
CA ARG A 302 -23.76 -14.10 7.73
C ARG A 302 -22.25 -13.89 7.94
N THR A 303 -21.61 -14.60 8.87
CA THR A 303 -20.14 -14.57 9.03
C THR A 303 -19.41 -15.28 7.89
N TRP A 304 -20.02 -16.30 7.29
CA TRP A 304 -19.51 -16.95 6.08
C TRP A 304 -19.63 -16.05 4.82
N PHE A 305 -20.74 -15.29 4.68
CA PHE A 305 -20.99 -14.40 3.53
C PHE A 305 -20.34 -13.00 3.66
N CYS A 306 -20.27 -12.43 4.87
CA CYS A 306 -19.53 -11.21 5.15
C CYS A 306 -18.11 -11.60 5.55
N GLY A 307 -17.24 -11.77 4.56
CA GLY A 307 -15.90 -12.32 4.77
C GLY A 307 -15.19 -11.82 6.02
N ASN A 308 -14.58 -12.79 6.71
CA ASN A 308 -13.63 -12.66 7.81
C ASN A 308 -13.44 -11.21 8.27
N ARG A 309 -14.32 -10.76 9.17
CA ARG A 309 -13.83 -10.01 10.32
C ARG A 309 -13.48 -11.07 11.35
N PRO A 310 -12.21 -11.48 11.46
CA PRO A 310 -11.82 -12.33 12.57
C PRO A 310 -11.99 -11.56 13.87
N ASP A 311 -12.31 -12.28 14.95
CA ASP A 311 -12.47 -11.72 16.28
C ASP A 311 -11.25 -10.88 16.69
N PRO A 312 -11.46 -9.76 17.41
CA PRO A 312 -10.38 -8.84 17.79
C PRO A 312 -9.35 -9.42 18.77
N GLU A 313 -9.54 -10.65 19.26
CA GLU A 313 -8.74 -11.28 20.32
C GLU A 313 -7.78 -12.38 19.86
N ASP A 314 -7.67 -12.67 18.56
CA ASP A 314 -6.80 -13.77 18.13
C ASP A 314 -5.31 -13.36 18.16
N GLN A 315 -4.63 -13.72 19.26
CA GLN A 315 -3.22 -13.46 19.56
C GLN A 315 -2.23 -14.04 18.53
N THR A 316 -2.73 -14.87 17.61
CA THR A 316 -1.95 -15.63 16.63
C THR A 316 -1.80 -14.95 15.27
N GLN A 317 -2.42 -13.78 15.05
CA GLN A 317 -2.32 -13.13 13.76
C GLN A 317 -0.93 -12.56 13.48
N PRO A 318 -0.37 -12.80 12.28
CA PRO A 318 0.91 -12.23 11.91
C PRO A 318 0.83 -10.71 11.86
N LEU A 319 1.84 -10.05 12.42
CA LEU A 319 2.00 -8.59 12.28
C LEU A 319 2.47 -8.32 10.85
N LEU A 320 1.60 -7.69 10.05
CA LEU A 320 1.89 -7.38 8.66
C LEU A 320 2.04 -5.87 8.49
N LEU A 321 3.20 -5.46 7.98
CA LEU A 321 3.49 -4.11 7.55
C LEU A 321 3.19 -3.99 6.06
N TRP A 322 2.21 -3.17 5.70
CA TRP A 322 1.79 -2.96 4.31
C TRP A 322 1.22 -1.55 4.11
N GLY A 323 0.95 -1.18 2.86
CA GLY A 323 0.32 0.11 2.54
C GLY A 323 1.24 1.32 2.74
N LEU A 324 0.70 2.42 3.29
CA LEU A 324 1.43 3.69 3.40
C LEU A 324 2.70 3.58 4.26
N THR A 325 2.62 2.87 5.38
CA THR A 325 3.76 2.66 6.28
C THR A 325 4.87 1.87 5.60
N LEU A 326 4.54 0.84 4.82
CA LEU A 326 5.51 0.11 4.00
C LEU A 326 6.14 1.00 2.91
N GLY A 327 5.37 1.98 2.40
CA GLY A 327 5.88 3.03 1.51
C GLY A 327 7.02 3.82 2.15
N ILE A 328 6.76 4.37 3.33
CA ILE A 328 7.75 5.15 4.09
C ILE A 328 8.96 4.30 4.46
N LEU A 329 8.73 3.08 4.95
CA LEU A 329 9.85 2.19 5.30
C LEU A 329 10.67 1.79 4.09
N ALA A 330 10.05 1.54 2.93
CA ALA A 330 10.81 1.23 1.73
C ALA A 330 11.74 2.37 1.30
N ASP A 331 11.29 3.63 1.41
CA ASP A 331 12.13 4.81 1.13
C ASP A 331 13.36 4.87 2.05
N PHE A 332 13.18 4.58 3.34
CA PHE A 332 14.28 4.54 4.31
C PHE A 332 15.20 3.33 4.12
N LEU A 333 14.63 2.13 3.98
CA LEU A 333 15.38 0.88 3.82
C LEU A 333 16.19 0.84 2.53
N ASP A 334 15.79 1.60 1.50
CA ASP A 334 16.56 1.70 0.26
C ASP A 334 17.89 2.45 0.46
N MET A 335 18.01 3.25 1.51
CA MET A 335 19.26 3.89 1.93
C MET A 335 20.25 2.88 2.56
N LEU A 336 19.78 1.67 2.90
CA LEU A 336 20.58 0.62 3.53
C LEU A 336 20.90 -0.50 2.52
N PRO A 337 22.09 -1.13 2.60
CA PRO A 337 22.37 -2.32 1.81
C PRO A 337 21.39 -3.44 2.17
N PRO A 338 20.89 -4.23 1.20
CA PRO A 338 21.36 -4.37 -0.18
C PRO A 338 20.68 -3.43 -1.20
N HIS A 339 20.07 -2.30 -0.79
CA HIS A 339 19.39 -1.36 -1.69
C HIS A 339 18.32 -2.03 -2.58
N THR A 340 17.69 -3.06 -2.02
CA THR A 340 16.69 -3.88 -2.70
C THR A 340 15.29 -3.52 -2.23
N ALA A 341 15.14 -2.46 -1.44
CA ALA A 341 13.88 -2.11 -0.80
C ALA A 341 12.84 -1.65 -1.83
N VAL A 342 13.26 -1.09 -2.98
CA VAL A 342 12.34 -0.82 -4.11
C VAL A 342 11.62 -2.09 -4.60
N GLN A 343 12.20 -3.28 -4.44
CA GLN A 343 11.55 -4.54 -4.81
C GLN A 343 10.49 -5.01 -3.80
N LEU A 344 10.43 -4.42 -2.59
CA LEU A 344 9.32 -4.62 -1.67
C LEU A 344 8.01 -4.05 -2.23
N TRP A 345 8.10 -3.13 -3.19
CA TRP A 345 6.97 -2.45 -3.82
C TRP A 345 6.55 -3.10 -5.14
N GLU A 346 6.03 -4.33 -5.07
CA GLU A 346 5.26 -4.87 -6.20
C GLU A 346 3.88 -4.23 -6.26
N TYR A 347 3.42 -3.93 -7.48
CA TYR A 347 2.10 -3.36 -7.72
C TYR A 347 1.01 -4.34 -7.33
N PRO A 348 -0.06 -3.89 -6.66
CA PRO A 348 -1.12 -4.78 -6.25
C PRO A 348 -1.77 -5.50 -7.44
N THR A 349 -2.17 -6.74 -7.20
CA THR A 349 -2.78 -7.63 -8.21
C THR A 349 -3.99 -8.37 -7.65
N PHE A 350 -4.86 -8.86 -8.53
CA PHE A 350 -6.00 -9.69 -8.14
C PHE A 350 -5.59 -11.16 -8.02
N THR A 351 -6.24 -11.89 -7.09
CA THR A 351 -6.08 -13.35 -6.95
C THR A 351 -6.59 -14.11 -8.17
N CYS A 352 -7.61 -13.59 -8.86
CA CYS A 352 -8.21 -14.23 -10.03
C CYS A 352 -7.25 -14.23 -11.23
N PRO A 353 -6.89 -15.39 -11.82
CA PRO A 353 -5.92 -15.48 -12.90
C PRO A 353 -6.24 -14.59 -14.11
N ASP A 354 -7.51 -14.52 -14.51
CA ASP A 354 -7.95 -13.71 -15.64
C ASP A 354 -7.77 -12.21 -15.39
N LEU A 355 -8.15 -11.74 -14.20
CA LEU A 355 -7.94 -10.34 -13.80
C LEU A 355 -6.46 -10.03 -13.60
N ARG A 356 -5.68 -10.98 -13.10
CA ARG A 356 -4.23 -10.85 -12.98
C ARG A 356 -3.56 -10.72 -14.35
N LEU A 357 -4.00 -11.50 -15.34
CA LEU A 357 -3.52 -11.40 -16.71
C LEU A 357 -3.90 -10.06 -17.34
N ILE A 358 -5.17 -9.66 -17.22
CA ILE A 358 -5.67 -8.38 -17.74
C ILE A 358 -4.91 -7.21 -17.11
N THR A 359 -4.78 -7.18 -15.78
CA THR A 359 -4.01 -6.15 -15.09
C THR A 359 -2.55 -6.19 -15.49
N SER A 360 -1.92 -7.37 -15.60
CA SER A 360 -0.53 -7.49 -16.08
C SER A 360 -0.35 -6.89 -17.47
N ILE A 361 -1.26 -7.16 -18.41
CA ILE A 361 -1.22 -6.62 -19.78
C ILE A 361 -1.42 -5.10 -19.78
N LEU A 362 -2.49 -4.61 -19.14
CA LEU A 362 -2.84 -3.18 -19.10
C LEU A 362 -1.75 -2.35 -18.41
N THR A 363 -1.09 -2.94 -17.41
CA THR A 363 -0.05 -2.27 -16.61
C THR A 363 1.36 -2.58 -17.09
N TYR A 364 1.54 -3.44 -18.10
CA TYR A 364 2.84 -3.91 -18.56
C TYR A 364 3.78 -2.75 -18.94
N ARG A 365 3.30 -1.79 -19.74
CA ARG A 365 4.10 -0.63 -20.16
C ARG A 365 4.50 0.26 -18.99
N LEU A 366 3.57 0.48 -18.05
CA LEU A 366 3.80 1.27 -16.84
C LEU A 366 4.81 0.56 -15.92
N ARG A 367 4.60 -0.73 -15.64
CA ARG A 367 5.50 -1.56 -14.83
C ARG A 367 6.88 -1.66 -15.45
N LYS A 368 6.98 -1.85 -16.77
CA LYS A 368 8.26 -1.89 -17.50
C LYS A 368 9.00 -0.57 -17.36
N ARG A 369 8.31 0.58 -17.52
CA ARG A 369 8.93 1.89 -17.36
C ARG A 369 9.37 2.15 -15.91
N ASN A 370 8.54 1.81 -14.94
CA ASN A 370 8.86 1.99 -13.52
C ASN A 370 10.00 1.06 -13.08
N LYS A 371 10.07 -0.18 -13.60
CA LYS A 371 11.22 -1.09 -13.37
C LYS A 371 12.51 -0.59 -14.00
N LEU A 372 12.45 0.06 -15.16
CA LEU A 372 13.63 0.66 -15.79
C LEU A 372 14.11 1.89 -15.00
N GLN A 373 13.18 2.74 -14.55
CA GLN A 373 13.49 3.88 -13.68
C GLN A 373 14.09 3.43 -12.33
N ALA A 374 13.53 2.39 -11.70
CA ALA A 374 14.07 1.81 -10.45
C ALA A 374 15.47 1.20 -10.58
N LYS A 375 15.92 0.85 -11.79
CA LYS A 375 17.29 0.32 -12.04
C LYS A 375 18.32 1.42 -12.30
N SER A 376 17.90 2.69 -12.42
CA SER A 376 18.73 3.80 -12.88
C SER A 376 19.48 4.54 -11.75
N GLY A 377 19.41 4.07 -10.50
CA GLY A 377 20.04 4.67 -9.32
C GLY A 377 19.17 4.56 -8.06
N PRO A 378 19.67 4.95 -6.88
CA PRO A 378 18.88 5.01 -5.65
C PRO A 378 17.79 6.06 -5.82
N GLN A 379 16.57 5.62 -6.15
CA GLN A 379 15.43 6.49 -6.37
C GLN A 379 14.28 6.04 -5.47
N LEU A 380 13.77 7.01 -4.73
CA LEU A 380 12.60 6.91 -3.85
C LEU A 380 11.44 6.19 -4.51
N SER A 381 10.72 5.40 -3.71
CA SER A 381 9.48 4.78 -4.16
C SER A 381 8.53 5.89 -4.58
N ASN A 382 8.16 5.98 -5.86
CA ASN A 382 7.32 7.06 -6.36
C ASN A 382 5.83 6.87 -6.03
N THR A 383 5.42 5.70 -5.52
CA THR A 383 4.02 5.44 -5.16
C THR A 383 3.88 4.46 -4.00
N ALA A 384 3.11 4.83 -2.98
CA ALA A 384 2.65 3.92 -1.93
C ALA A 384 1.14 3.69 -2.06
N VAL A 385 0.65 2.46 -2.16
CA VAL A 385 -0.76 2.09 -2.26
C VAL A 385 -1.18 1.25 -1.05
N GLY A 386 -2.06 1.79 -0.21
CA GLY A 386 -2.75 1.04 0.84
C GLY A 386 -4.05 0.44 0.34
N SER A 387 -4.88 -0.05 1.26
CA SER A 387 -6.23 -0.46 0.88
C SER A 387 -6.93 0.73 0.24
N GLN A 388 -7.37 1.72 1.01
CA GLN A 388 -8.28 2.77 0.52
C GLN A 388 -7.58 4.00 -0.08
N THR A 389 -6.24 4.07 0.00
CA THR A 389 -5.47 5.27 -0.33
C THR A 389 -4.24 4.96 -1.17
N SER A 390 -3.77 5.96 -1.89
CA SER A 390 -2.49 5.93 -2.62
C SER A 390 -1.73 7.23 -2.37
N ALA A 391 -0.40 7.19 -2.25
CA ALA A 391 0.45 8.34 -1.96
C ALA A 391 1.55 8.49 -3.01
N VAL A 392 1.69 9.70 -3.57
CA VAL A 392 2.60 10.00 -4.69
C VAL A 392 3.48 11.19 -4.34
N LEU A 393 4.73 11.17 -4.79
CA LEU A 393 5.68 12.28 -4.66
C LEU A 393 5.39 13.39 -5.70
N PRO A 394 5.51 14.68 -5.34
CA PRO A 394 5.04 15.79 -6.18
C PRO A 394 5.91 16.14 -7.40
N SER A 395 7.04 15.49 -7.66
CA SER A 395 7.98 15.87 -8.73
C SER A 395 7.96 15.00 -9.99
N SER A 396 6.94 14.15 -10.19
CA SER A 396 6.84 13.39 -11.44
C SER A 396 5.69 13.89 -12.29
N SER A 397 5.99 14.37 -13.49
CA SER A 397 5.06 14.61 -14.60
C SER A 397 4.50 13.28 -15.14
N LEU A 398 4.03 12.42 -14.24
CA LEU A 398 3.55 11.07 -14.49
C LEU A 398 2.04 11.00 -14.22
N PRO A 399 1.27 10.33 -15.09
CA PRO A 399 -0.12 10.06 -14.79
C PRO A 399 -0.17 9.18 -13.53
N PRO A 400 -1.06 9.49 -12.57
CA PRO A 400 -1.17 8.72 -11.33
C PRO A 400 -1.42 7.23 -11.60
N VAL A 401 -0.89 6.38 -10.72
CA VAL A 401 -1.20 4.92 -10.63
C VAL A 401 -2.70 4.67 -10.46
N SER A 402 -3.48 5.71 -10.17
CA SER A 402 -4.94 5.66 -10.32
C SER A 402 -5.38 5.17 -11.69
N SER A 403 -4.55 5.22 -12.75
CA SER A 403 -4.87 4.62 -14.06
C SER A 403 -5.17 3.12 -14.01
N ILE A 404 -4.66 2.39 -13.02
CA ILE A 404 -4.92 0.94 -12.86
C ILE A 404 -6.29 0.69 -12.19
N LEU A 405 -6.71 1.60 -11.30
CA LEU A 405 -8.04 1.56 -10.66
C LEU A 405 -9.10 2.38 -11.45
N SER A 406 -8.66 3.29 -12.32
CA SER A 406 -9.49 4.20 -13.13
C SER A 406 -9.64 3.75 -14.57
N LEU A 407 -9.06 2.61 -14.97
CA LEU A 407 -9.46 1.91 -16.19
C LEU A 407 -10.90 1.40 -16.13
N SER A 408 -11.60 1.59 -14.99
CA SER A 408 -13.04 1.41 -14.86
C SER A 408 -13.83 2.70 -14.56
N SER A 409 -13.23 3.88 -14.47
CA SER A 409 -14.00 5.14 -14.53
C SER A 409 -13.10 6.36 -14.69
N THR A 410 -13.08 6.90 -15.90
CA THR A 410 -12.72 8.30 -16.10
C THR A 410 -13.96 9.18 -15.86
N LEU A 411 -13.79 10.12 -14.92
CA LEU A 411 -14.52 11.37 -14.65
C LEU A 411 -15.49 11.41 -13.46
N PRO A 412 -15.48 12.55 -12.70
CA PRO A 412 -16.60 12.92 -11.86
C PRO A 412 -17.70 13.36 -12.81
N VAL A 413 -18.78 12.59 -12.84
CA VAL A 413 -20.01 13.08 -13.42
C VAL A 413 -21.06 13.03 -12.35
N THR A 414 -21.45 14.21 -11.92
CA THR A 414 -22.83 14.49 -11.54
C THR A 414 -23.69 14.14 -12.77
N MET A 415 -23.93 12.85 -13.01
CA MET A 415 -24.89 12.38 -14.01
C MET A 415 -26.23 12.27 -13.31
N ALA A 416 -27.04 13.31 -13.50
CA ALA A 416 -28.47 13.11 -13.59
C ALA A 416 -28.77 12.06 -14.67
N ALA A 417 -29.77 11.21 -14.38
CA ALA A 417 -30.32 10.15 -15.21
C ALA A 417 -29.43 8.90 -15.41
N THR A 418 -29.84 7.81 -14.75
CA THR A 418 -29.47 6.43 -15.06
C THR A 418 -29.65 6.16 -16.56
N GLN A 419 -28.57 6.04 -17.31
CA GLN A 419 -28.63 5.68 -18.72
C GLN A 419 -28.96 4.19 -18.86
N LYS A 420 -30.09 3.90 -19.52
CA LYS A 420 -30.55 2.55 -19.80
C LYS A 420 -29.78 2.01 -21.01
N LEU A 421 -28.64 1.36 -20.77
CA LEU A 421 -27.89 0.64 -21.81
C LEU A 421 -28.74 -0.52 -22.36
N TYR A 422 -28.54 -0.87 -23.63
CA TYR A 422 -29.16 -2.08 -24.16
C TYR A 422 -28.56 -3.32 -23.48
N PRO A 423 -29.40 -4.29 -23.04
CA PRO A 423 -28.89 -5.56 -22.53
C PRO A 423 -28.03 -6.28 -23.58
N ARG A 424 -27.02 -7.04 -23.13
CA ARG A 424 -26.11 -7.80 -24.02
C ARG A 424 -26.85 -8.65 -25.05
N GLY A 425 -27.94 -9.32 -24.65
CA GLY A 425 -28.78 -10.10 -25.57
C GLY A 425 -29.43 -9.27 -26.69
N THR A 426 -29.71 -7.99 -26.44
CA THR A 426 -30.25 -7.07 -27.46
C THR A 426 -29.14 -6.60 -28.40
N VAL A 427 -27.97 -6.22 -27.88
CA VAL A 427 -26.80 -5.87 -28.72
C VAL A 427 -26.41 -7.02 -29.64
N LYS A 428 -26.36 -8.24 -29.11
CA LYS A 428 -26.12 -9.46 -29.89
C LYS A 428 -27.13 -9.66 -31.02
N ARG A 429 -28.42 -9.44 -30.75
CA ARG A 429 -29.49 -9.54 -31.77
C ARG A 429 -29.32 -8.48 -32.86
N ILE A 430 -29.00 -7.24 -32.48
CA ILE A 430 -28.76 -6.14 -33.42
C ILE A 430 -27.57 -6.46 -34.33
N VAL A 431 -26.46 -6.91 -33.76
CA VAL A 431 -25.25 -7.24 -34.53
C VAL A 431 -25.50 -8.44 -35.45
N LYS A 432 -26.22 -9.47 -34.97
CA LYS A 432 -26.62 -10.59 -35.83
C LYS A 432 -27.50 -10.14 -36.99
N ALA A 433 -28.45 -9.24 -36.75
CA ALA A 433 -29.33 -8.71 -37.80
C ALA A 433 -28.60 -7.85 -38.84
N GLN A 434 -27.59 -7.07 -38.43
CA GLN A 434 -26.82 -6.20 -39.33
C GLN A 434 -25.72 -6.94 -40.10
N SER A 435 -25.07 -7.91 -39.46
CA SER A 435 -23.94 -8.65 -40.06
C SER A 435 -24.35 -9.92 -40.79
N ASN A 436 -25.58 -10.41 -40.57
CA ASN A 436 -26.06 -11.73 -41.02
C ASN A 436 -25.14 -12.91 -40.63
N ARG A 437 -24.32 -12.75 -39.58
CA ARG A 437 -23.38 -13.76 -39.08
C ARG A 437 -23.70 -14.16 -37.65
N ASN A 438 -23.43 -15.42 -37.31
CA ASN A 438 -23.49 -15.87 -35.94
C ASN A 438 -22.26 -15.37 -35.17
N VAL A 439 -22.50 -14.72 -34.03
CA VAL A 439 -21.44 -14.18 -33.17
C VAL A 439 -21.00 -15.26 -32.16
N SER A 440 -19.71 -15.59 -32.15
CA SER A 440 -19.13 -16.54 -31.18
C SER A 440 -19.20 -15.98 -29.75
N LYS A 441 -19.10 -16.85 -28.73
CA LYS A 441 -19.20 -16.42 -27.32
C LYS A 441 -18.17 -15.34 -26.95
N ASN A 442 -16.94 -15.45 -27.45
CA ASN A 442 -15.87 -14.49 -27.15
C ASN A 442 -16.07 -13.18 -27.92
N ALA A 443 -16.50 -13.24 -29.19
CA ALA A 443 -16.82 -12.05 -29.97
C ALA A 443 -17.99 -11.27 -29.37
N ASP A 444 -19.01 -11.96 -28.86
CA ASP A 444 -20.18 -11.36 -28.20
C ASP A 444 -19.79 -10.58 -26.94
N ILE A 445 -18.81 -11.05 -26.17
CA ILE A 445 -18.26 -10.33 -25.01
C ILE A 445 -17.52 -9.07 -25.47
N LEU A 446 -16.62 -9.21 -26.44
CA LEU A 446 -15.81 -8.09 -26.93
C LEU A 446 -16.66 -6.98 -27.56
N ILE A 447 -17.64 -7.35 -28.38
CA ILE A 447 -18.59 -6.41 -29.01
C ILE A 447 -19.41 -5.67 -27.95
N PHE A 448 -19.83 -6.36 -26.89
CA PHE A 448 -20.58 -5.70 -25.82
C PHE A 448 -19.71 -4.75 -24.99
N LEU A 449 -18.45 -5.12 -24.72
CA LEU A 449 -17.48 -4.23 -24.06
C LEU A 449 -17.19 -3.00 -24.91
N ASP A 450 -16.99 -3.17 -26.22
CA ASP A 450 -16.74 -2.07 -27.14
C ASP A 450 -17.94 -1.13 -27.24
N TYR A 451 -19.17 -1.67 -27.30
CA TYR A 451 -20.40 -0.90 -27.20
C TYR A 451 -20.48 -0.07 -25.90
N MET A 452 -20.14 -0.67 -24.75
CA MET A 452 -20.16 0.04 -23.47
C MET A 452 -19.15 1.20 -23.45
N LEU A 453 -17.92 0.95 -23.93
CA LEU A 453 -16.88 1.97 -24.00
C LEU A 453 -17.25 3.10 -24.98
N PHE A 454 -17.85 2.75 -26.13
CA PHE A 454 -18.37 3.71 -27.09
C PHE A 454 -19.45 4.61 -26.46
N MET A 455 -20.44 4.02 -25.78
CA MET A 455 -21.51 4.79 -25.14
C MET A 455 -20.99 5.72 -24.05
N GLN A 456 -20.02 5.27 -23.24
CA GLN A 456 -19.39 6.09 -22.22
C GLN A 456 -18.64 7.28 -22.82
N GLU A 457 -17.85 7.05 -23.88
CA GLU A 457 -17.11 8.11 -24.56
C GLU A 457 -18.03 9.10 -25.29
N LEU A 458 -19.07 8.60 -25.95
CA LEU A 458 -20.06 9.42 -26.65
C LEU A 458 -20.74 10.40 -25.69
N VAL A 459 -21.20 9.88 -24.56
CA VAL A 459 -21.90 10.65 -23.53
C VAL A 459 -20.97 11.64 -22.86
N ARG A 460 -19.72 11.25 -22.59
CA ARG A 460 -18.68 12.13 -22.04
C ARG A 460 -18.43 13.34 -22.93
N GLU A 461 -18.18 13.11 -24.21
CA GLU A 461 -17.89 14.16 -25.19
C GLU A 461 -19.14 15.04 -25.44
N ALA A 462 -20.33 14.44 -25.47
CA ALA A 462 -21.59 15.17 -25.55
C ALA A 462 -21.81 16.08 -24.33
N ALA A 463 -21.50 15.62 -23.11
CA ALA A 463 -21.62 16.41 -21.88
C ALA A 463 -20.61 17.57 -21.83
N ILE A 464 -19.38 17.35 -22.30
CA ILE A 464 -18.38 18.42 -22.42
C ILE A 464 -18.89 19.51 -23.39
N ARG A 465 -19.42 19.09 -24.54
CA ARG A 465 -19.93 20.02 -25.56
C ARG A 465 -21.16 20.78 -25.08
N SER A 466 -22.08 20.11 -24.39
CA SER A 466 -23.26 20.72 -23.78
C SER A 466 -22.89 21.82 -22.80
N ARG A 467 -21.91 21.56 -21.92
CA ARG A 467 -21.38 22.56 -20.98
C ARG A 467 -20.73 23.75 -21.68
N LYS A 468 -19.99 23.51 -22.77
CA LYS A 468 -19.41 24.59 -23.59
C LYS A 468 -20.47 25.45 -24.29
N ALA A 469 -21.65 24.90 -24.56
CA ALA A 469 -22.78 25.62 -25.15
C ALA A 469 -23.66 26.33 -24.11
N GLY A 470 -23.38 26.19 -22.81
CA GLY A 470 -24.21 26.74 -21.72
C GLY A 470 -25.45 25.90 -21.37
N ASP A 471 -25.62 24.73 -21.98
CA ASP A 471 -26.78 23.87 -21.76
C ASP A 471 -26.66 23.08 -20.45
N LYS A 472 -27.71 23.10 -19.62
CA LYS A 472 -27.79 22.35 -18.35
C LYS A 472 -27.97 20.85 -18.53
N THR A 473 -28.44 20.38 -19.69
CA THR A 473 -28.74 18.98 -19.98
C THR A 473 -28.18 18.56 -21.33
N ILE A 474 -27.82 17.28 -21.49
CA ILE A 474 -27.31 16.75 -22.76
C ILE A 474 -28.41 16.76 -23.82
N GLY A 475 -28.33 17.72 -24.76
CA GLY A 475 -29.26 17.82 -25.87
C GLY A 475 -28.92 16.86 -27.04
N PRO A 476 -29.91 16.48 -27.87
CA PRO A 476 -29.72 15.60 -29.02
C PRO A 476 -28.74 16.17 -30.07
N ASN A 477 -28.69 17.49 -30.20
CA ASN A 477 -27.75 18.19 -31.09
C ASN A 477 -26.28 18.00 -30.65
N SER A 478 -26.03 17.99 -29.34
CA SER A 478 -24.69 17.79 -28.77
C SER A 478 -24.21 16.35 -28.98
N VAL A 479 -25.10 15.38 -28.86
CA VAL A 479 -24.81 13.97 -29.17
C VAL A 479 -24.51 13.81 -30.65
N ARG A 480 -25.40 14.25 -31.55
CA ARG A 480 -25.26 14.09 -33.01
C ARG A 480 -23.95 14.65 -33.55
N LYS A 481 -23.53 15.84 -33.08
CA LYS A 481 -22.27 16.48 -33.52
C LYS A 481 -21.00 15.80 -33.01
N VAL A 482 -21.11 14.97 -31.98
CA VAL A 482 -19.99 14.27 -31.36
C VAL A 482 -19.92 12.82 -31.84
N THR A 483 -21.05 12.20 -32.20
CA THR A 483 -21.16 10.81 -32.64
C THR A 483 -20.13 10.46 -33.71
N GLU A 484 -20.02 11.25 -34.78
CA GLU A 484 -19.10 10.94 -35.87
C GLU A 484 -17.63 10.95 -35.42
N ARG A 485 -17.25 11.94 -34.60
CA ARG A 485 -15.89 12.03 -34.04
C ARG A 485 -15.61 10.86 -33.10
N THR A 486 -16.58 10.49 -32.26
CA THR A 486 -16.45 9.36 -31.35
C THR A 486 -16.35 8.05 -32.12
N LEU A 487 -17.18 7.81 -33.13
CA LEU A 487 -17.11 6.63 -33.99
C LEU A 487 -15.74 6.48 -34.65
N ARG A 488 -15.13 7.58 -35.13
CA ARG A 488 -13.77 7.52 -35.70
C ARG A 488 -12.68 7.04 -34.72
N LYS A 489 -12.89 7.18 -33.40
CA LYS A 489 -11.96 6.69 -32.36
C LYS A 489 -12.08 5.18 -32.13
N PHE A 490 -13.26 4.60 -32.36
CA PHE A 490 -13.52 3.18 -32.21
C PHE A 490 -13.48 2.55 -33.60
N LYS A 491 -12.28 2.16 -34.04
CA LYS A 491 -12.12 1.36 -35.26
C LYS A 491 -12.45 -0.10 -34.90
N GLY A 492 -13.68 -0.50 -35.22
CA GLY A 492 -14.22 -1.85 -35.08
C GLY A 492 -15.24 -2.11 -36.16
#